data_AF-A0A2G5TYF8-F1
#
_entry.id   AF-A0A2G5TYF8-F1
#
_cell.length_a   1.000
_cell.length_b   1.000
_cell.length_c   1.000
_cell.angle_alpha   90.00
_cell.angle_beta   90.00
_cell.angle_gamma   90.00
#
_symmetry.space_group_name_H-M   'P 1'
#
loop_
_entity.id
_entity.type
_entity.pdbx_description
1 polymer ?
#
loop_
_entity_poly.entity_id
_entity_poly.type
_entity_poly.pdbx_seq_one_letter_code
_entity_poly.pdbx_strand_id
1 'polypeptide(L)'
;MIPLILLSSLTTLSISAPTNTSSTHKPPSQLQHFEINHPDGINAIFDLLPKVCKKNGKTYKVGEEFDVGNLRYTCQEFGAYVIAGCRTHTGKPLKLGDIEVIDHVKFHCLAHGTSVYYRETACGQKGEVDCDKVPLPRGYEQAVKNEPIETTEAPPAHLTHVNGKELPKGWVLIHGGTKETDNSNHTLSTHILMYHPQLHHSAKHV
;
A
#
# COMPACT_ATOMS: atom_id res chain seq x y z
N MET A 1 -30.38 -38.07 59.26
CA MET A 1 -30.75 -36.84 58.52
C MET A 1 -29.50 -36.05 58.24
N ILE A 2 -29.04 -36.07 56.98
CA ILE A 2 -27.95 -35.24 56.44
C ILE A 2 -28.41 -34.87 55.02
N PRO A 3 -28.52 -33.59 54.63
CA PRO A 3 -28.96 -33.24 53.29
C PRO A 3 -27.76 -33.24 52.32
N LEU A 4 -28.00 -33.83 51.14
CA LEU A 4 -27.11 -33.81 49.99
C LEU A 4 -27.25 -32.46 49.27
N ILE A 5 -26.19 -31.66 49.20
CA ILE A 5 -26.15 -30.43 48.39
C ILE A 5 -25.63 -30.79 47.00
N LEU A 6 -26.50 -30.76 46.00
CA LEU A 6 -26.15 -30.79 44.58
C LEU A 6 -25.62 -29.41 44.18
N LEU A 7 -24.32 -29.29 43.89
CA LEU A 7 -23.78 -28.15 43.15
C LEU A 7 -23.97 -28.39 41.65
N SER A 8 -24.86 -27.61 41.02
CA SER A 8 -24.97 -27.48 39.57
C SER A 8 -23.91 -26.49 39.06
N SER A 9 -22.91 -26.99 38.37
CA SER A 9 -21.95 -26.18 37.62
C SER A 9 -22.59 -25.72 36.30
N LEU A 10 -23.03 -24.46 36.24
CA LEU A 10 -23.35 -23.79 34.98
C LEU A 10 -22.04 -23.48 34.23
N THR A 11 -21.77 -24.23 33.17
CA THR A 11 -20.77 -23.84 32.16
C THR A 11 -21.36 -22.73 31.29
N THR A 12 -20.91 -21.50 31.49
CA THR A 12 -21.19 -20.37 30.60
C THR A 12 -20.37 -20.52 29.33
N LEU A 13 -21.04 -20.81 28.20
CA LEU A 13 -20.47 -20.68 26.86
C LEU A 13 -20.26 -19.18 26.58
N SER A 14 -19.01 -18.73 26.58
CA SER A 14 -18.63 -17.41 26.09
C SER A 14 -18.72 -17.39 24.57
N ILE A 15 -19.82 -16.83 24.06
CA ILE A 15 -19.98 -16.48 22.64
C ILE A 15 -19.03 -15.31 22.36
N SER A 16 -17.97 -15.54 21.58
CA SER A 16 -17.13 -14.47 21.06
C SER A 16 -17.85 -13.77 19.91
N ALA A 17 -17.96 -12.45 19.99
CA ALA A 17 -18.52 -11.62 18.92
C ALA A 17 -17.63 -11.65 17.67
N PRO A 18 -18.19 -11.55 16.45
CA PRO A 18 -17.40 -11.46 15.23
C PRO A 18 -16.59 -10.15 15.24
N THR A 19 -15.27 -10.28 15.13
CA THR A 19 -14.33 -9.17 15.01
C THR A 19 -14.48 -8.51 13.65
N ASN A 20 -15.06 -7.31 13.60
CA ASN A 20 -15.07 -6.46 12.41
C ASN A 20 -13.66 -5.89 12.17
N THR A 21 -12.88 -6.51 11.30
CA THR A 21 -11.52 -6.07 10.95
C THR A 21 -11.58 -5.06 9.80
N SER A 22 -11.59 -3.76 10.11
CA SER A 22 -11.44 -2.69 9.13
C SER A 22 -9.99 -2.18 9.18
N SER A 23 -9.27 -2.23 8.06
CA SER A 23 -7.88 -1.75 7.99
C SER A 23 -7.70 -0.73 6.87
N THR A 24 -7.11 0.40 7.20
CA THR A 24 -6.66 1.42 6.24
C THR A 24 -5.15 1.30 6.13
N HIS A 25 -4.65 1.15 4.90
CA HIS A 25 -3.21 1.07 4.67
C HIS A 25 -2.76 2.16 3.69
N LYS A 26 -1.85 3.02 4.13
CA LYS A 26 -1.12 3.97 3.29
C LYS A 26 0.30 3.44 3.08
N PRO A 27 0.78 3.20 1.85
CA PRO A 27 2.18 2.89 1.62
C PRO A 27 3.07 4.04 2.11
N PRO A 28 4.18 3.75 2.81
CA PRO A 28 5.11 4.80 3.22
C PRO A 28 5.81 5.38 1.98
N SER A 29 5.99 6.71 1.95
CA SER A 29 6.91 7.36 1.00
C SER A 29 8.34 6.88 1.27
N GLN A 30 9.10 6.59 0.22
CA GLN A 30 10.51 6.19 0.35
C GLN A 30 11.40 7.34 -0.14
N LEU A 31 12.39 7.71 0.69
CA LEU A 31 13.45 8.66 0.36
C LEU A 31 14.75 7.89 0.22
N GLN A 32 15.44 8.04 -0.91
CA GLN A 32 16.78 7.50 -1.10
C GLN A 32 17.75 8.64 -1.38
N HIS A 33 18.77 8.72 -0.52
CA HIS A 33 19.87 9.68 -0.60
C HIS A 33 21.12 8.97 -1.11
N PHE A 34 21.72 9.52 -2.16
CA PHE A 34 22.94 8.99 -2.76
C PHE A 34 24.05 10.03 -2.69
N GLU A 35 25.21 9.61 -2.20
CA GLU A 35 26.48 10.32 -2.30
C GLU A 35 27.40 9.46 -3.17
N ILE A 36 27.73 9.94 -4.37
CA ILE A 36 28.47 9.17 -5.36
C ILE A 36 29.82 9.85 -5.61
N ASN A 37 30.90 9.09 -5.38
CA ASN A 37 32.25 9.39 -5.83
C ASN A 37 32.68 8.28 -6.82
N HIS A 38 32.11 8.31 -8.03
CA HIS A 38 32.28 7.28 -9.06
C HIS A 38 32.64 7.94 -10.40
N PRO A 39 33.58 7.37 -11.19
CA PRO A 39 34.00 7.96 -12.47
C PRO A 39 32.85 8.11 -13.49
N ASP A 40 31.86 7.22 -13.44
CA ASP A 40 30.65 7.29 -14.28
C ASP A 40 29.58 8.29 -13.78
N GLY A 41 29.84 8.98 -12.67
CA GLY A 41 28.94 9.99 -12.10
C GLY A 41 27.54 9.46 -11.79
N ILE A 42 26.52 10.24 -12.15
CA ILE A 42 25.10 9.95 -11.86
C ILE A 42 24.56 8.69 -12.55
N ASN A 43 25.23 8.17 -13.59
CA ASN A 43 24.79 6.93 -14.25
C ASN A 43 24.95 5.71 -13.32
N ALA A 44 25.92 5.76 -12.39
CA ALA A 44 26.10 4.75 -11.36
C ALA A 44 24.93 4.68 -10.37
N ILE A 45 24.08 5.72 -10.28
CA ILE A 45 22.93 5.76 -9.36
C ILE A 45 21.96 4.60 -9.64
N PHE A 46 21.79 4.25 -10.91
CA PHE A 46 20.91 3.15 -11.34
C PHE A 46 21.42 1.79 -10.91
N ASP A 47 22.74 1.63 -10.78
CA ASP A 47 23.34 0.40 -10.28
C ASP A 47 23.33 0.29 -8.75
N LEU A 48 23.31 1.43 -8.05
CA LEU A 48 23.19 1.51 -6.60
C LEU A 48 21.75 1.32 -6.10
N LEU A 49 20.75 1.58 -6.95
CA LEU A 49 19.34 1.42 -6.61
C LEU A 49 18.99 -0.07 -6.43
N PRO A 50 18.11 -0.41 -5.46
CA PRO A 50 17.75 -1.80 -5.22
C PRO A 50 17.14 -2.47 -6.46
N LYS A 51 17.72 -3.59 -6.87
CA LYS A 51 17.22 -4.40 -8.01
C LYS A 51 16.12 -5.39 -7.59
N VAL A 52 15.75 -5.38 -6.31
CA VAL A 52 14.77 -6.26 -5.68
C VAL A 52 14.01 -5.51 -4.58
N CYS A 53 12.77 -5.91 -4.31
CA CYS A 53 11.99 -5.39 -3.19
C CYS A 53 12.23 -6.23 -1.95
N LYS A 54 12.34 -5.58 -0.78
CA LYS A 54 12.43 -6.26 0.52
C LYS A 54 11.22 -5.88 1.38
N LYS A 55 10.46 -6.87 1.84
CA LYS A 55 9.33 -6.66 2.74
C LYS A 55 9.16 -7.85 3.68
N ASN A 56 9.02 -7.57 4.98
CA ASN A 56 8.89 -8.56 6.05
C ASN A 56 10.00 -9.64 6.01
N GLY A 57 11.25 -9.22 5.77
CA GLY A 57 12.42 -10.12 5.70
C GLY A 57 12.51 -10.97 4.42
N LYS A 58 11.53 -10.91 3.51
CA LYS A 58 11.54 -11.59 2.22
C LYS A 58 12.00 -10.66 1.11
N THR A 59 12.57 -11.25 0.06
CA THR A 59 13.05 -10.56 -1.14
C THR A 59 12.23 -10.98 -2.35
N TYR A 60 11.80 -10.02 -3.17
CA TYR A 60 10.95 -10.22 -4.34
C TYR A 60 11.60 -9.61 -5.57
N LYS A 61 11.50 -10.29 -6.71
CA LYS A 61 12.01 -9.79 -8.00
C LYS A 61 11.07 -8.73 -8.56
N VAL A 62 11.60 -7.81 -9.38
CA VAL A 62 10.76 -6.86 -10.12
C VAL A 62 9.71 -7.61 -10.94
N GLY A 63 8.46 -7.15 -10.85
CA GLY A 63 7.28 -7.80 -11.46
C GLY A 63 6.66 -8.93 -10.63
N GLU A 64 7.32 -9.39 -9.56
CA GLU A 64 6.78 -10.43 -8.68
C GLU A 64 5.63 -9.89 -7.83
N GLU A 65 4.52 -10.64 -7.80
CA GLU A 65 3.38 -10.35 -6.93
C GLU A 65 3.48 -11.14 -5.62
N PHE A 66 3.10 -10.48 -4.52
CA PHE A 66 3.11 -11.11 -3.20
C PHE A 66 2.07 -10.48 -2.27
N ASP A 67 1.61 -11.26 -1.31
CA ASP A 67 0.58 -10.83 -0.36
C ASP A 67 1.16 -10.53 1.02
N VAL A 68 0.67 -9.45 1.64
CA VAL A 68 0.91 -9.17 3.05
C VAL A 68 -0.43 -8.83 3.71
N GLY A 69 -0.91 -9.72 4.57
CA GLY A 69 -2.27 -9.66 5.08
C GLY A 69 -3.28 -9.78 3.93
N ASN A 70 -4.22 -8.85 3.86
CA ASN A 70 -5.26 -8.83 2.84
C ASN A 70 -4.90 -7.96 1.63
N LEU A 71 -3.66 -7.47 1.55
CA LEU A 71 -3.20 -6.61 0.46
C LEU A 71 -2.23 -7.38 -0.43
N ARG A 72 -2.45 -7.22 -1.74
CA ARG A 72 -1.59 -7.76 -2.78
C ARG A 72 -0.68 -6.66 -3.31
N TYR A 73 0.60 -6.94 -3.37
CA TYR A 73 1.65 -6.03 -3.81
C TYR A 73 2.30 -6.54 -5.08
N THR A 74 2.84 -5.63 -5.87
CA THR A 74 3.76 -5.94 -6.97
C THR A 74 5.08 -5.23 -6.71
N CYS A 75 6.18 -5.96 -6.83
CA CYS A 75 7.51 -5.36 -6.76
C CYS A 75 7.81 -4.57 -8.03
N GLN A 76 8.27 -3.34 -7.87
CA GLN A 76 8.65 -2.43 -8.95
C GLN A 76 10.16 -2.20 -8.95
N GLU A 77 10.61 -1.50 -9.98
CA GLU A 77 12.00 -1.07 -10.07
C GLU A 77 12.42 -0.21 -8.87
N PHE A 78 13.72 -0.27 -8.57
CA PHE A 78 14.35 0.48 -7.48
C PHE A 78 13.84 0.10 -6.08
N GLY A 79 13.29 -1.12 -5.94
CA GLY A 79 12.84 -1.67 -4.65
C GLY A 79 11.54 -1.08 -4.13
N ALA A 80 10.86 -0.25 -4.94
CA ALA A 80 9.53 0.24 -4.63
C ALA A 80 8.49 -0.89 -4.77
N TYR A 81 7.42 -0.83 -3.99
CA TYR A 81 6.29 -1.74 -4.15
C TYR A 81 5.00 -0.92 -4.30
N VAL A 82 4.12 -1.42 -5.16
CA VAL A 82 2.79 -0.85 -5.42
C VAL A 82 1.74 -1.80 -4.89
N ILE A 83 0.62 -1.24 -4.40
CA ILE A 83 -0.54 -2.08 -4.04
C ILE A 83 -1.31 -2.36 -5.33
N ALA A 84 -1.41 -3.65 -5.67
CA ALA A 84 -2.08 -4.15 -6.87
C ALA A 84 -3.53 -4.55 -6.62
N GLY A 85 -3.92 -4.74 -5.35
CA GLY A 85 -5.27 -5.13 -4.99
C GLY A 85 -5.34 -5.69 -3.59
N CYS A 86 -6.40 -6.45 -3.34
CA CYS A 86 -6.64 -7.13 -2.08
C CYS A 86 -6.76 -8.64 -2.30
N ARG A 87 -6.78 -9.39 -1.21
CA ARG A 87 -7.02 -10.84 -1.21
C ARG A 87 -8.07 -11.15 -0.15
N THR A 88 -9.07 -11.95 -0.53
CA THR A 88 -10.10 -12.45 0.40
C THR A 88 -9.50 -13.44 1.40
N HIS A 89 -10.19 -13.70 2.52
CA HIS A 89 -9.79 -14.77 3.44
C HIS A 89 -9.74 -16.16 2.75
N THR A 90 -10.54 -16.39 1.70
CA THR A 90 -10.49 -17.61 0.86
C THR A 90 -9.33 -17.62 -0.13
N GLY A 91 -8.63 -16.51 -0.27
CA GLY A 91 -7.47 -16.35 -1.13
C GLY A 91 -7.77 -15.89 -2.56
N LYS A 92 -9.01 -15.52 -2.86
CA LYS A 92 -9.37 -14.92 -4.15
C LYS A 92 -8.77 -13.53 -4.27
N PRO A 93 -8.10 -13.18 -5.38
CA PRO A 93 -7.62 -11.83 -5.62
C PRO A 93 -8.78 -10.89 -5.99
N LEU A 94 -8.75 -9.67 -5.45
CA LEU A 94 -9.63 -8.55 -5.77
C LEU A 94 -8.80 -7.40 -6.32
N LYS A 95 -9.29 -6.71 -7.35
CA LYS A 95 -8.69 -5.49 -7.89
C LYS A 95 -9.08 -4.29 -7.02
N LEU A 96 -8.28 -3.23 -7.12
CA LEU A 96 -8.64 -1.95 -6.53
C LEU A 96 -9.88 -1.39 -7.22
N GLY A 97 -10.89 -1.01 -6.43
CA GLY A 97 -12.21 -0.62 -6.86
C GLY A 97 -13.27 -1.70 -6.70
N ASP A 98 -12.89 -2.96 -6.46
CA ASP A 98 -13.85 -4.06 -6.41
C ASP A 98 -14.71 -4.01 -5.15
N ILE A 99 -16.02 -4.21 -5.35
CA ILE A 99 -17.00 -4.52 -4.32
C ILE A 99 -17.71 -5.80 -4.75
N GLU A 100 -17.45 -6.90 -4.07
CA GLU A 100 -17.98 -8.22 -4.44
C GLU A 100 -18.67 -8.90 -3.26
N VAL A 101 -19.66 -9.73 -3.55
CA VAL A 101 -20.29 -10.63 -2.58
C VAL A 101 -19.91 -12.06 -2.94
N ILE A 102 -19.28 -12.76 -2.01
CA ILE A 102 -18.88 -14.16 -2.17
C ILE A 102 -19.28 -14.88 -0.89
N ASP A 103 -20.04 -15.96 -1.02
CA ASP A 103 -20.44 -16.83 0.09
C ASP A 103 -20.98 -16.06 1.31
N HIS A 104 -21.98 -15.20 1.11
CA HIS A 104 -22.59 -14.37 2.17
C HIS A 104 -21.61 -13.40 2.86
N VAL A 105 -20.52 -13.03 2.20
CA VAL A 105 -19.60 -12.00 2.68
C VAL A 105 -19.41 -10.95 1.59
N LYS A 106 -19.67 -9.68 1.95
CA LYS A 106 -19.35 -8.54 1.08
C LYS A 106 -17.94 -8.04 1.35
N PHE A 107 -17.14 -8.01 0.29
CA PHE A 107 -15.78 -7.54 0.26
C PHE A 107 -15.72 -6.16 -0.38
N HIS A 108 -15.00 -5.24 0.25
CA HIS A 108 -14.65 -3.94 -0.31
C HIS A 108 -13.13 -3.89 -0.43
N CYS A 109 -12.63 -3.68 -1.65
CA CYS A 109 -11.22 -3.41 -1.93
C CYS A 109 -11.10 -2.06 -2.61
N LEU A 110 -11.21 -0.98 -1.84
CA LEU A 110 -11.35 0.38 -2.37
C LEU A 110 -10.05 1.16 -2.24
N ALA A 111 -9.86 2.12 -3.15
CA ALA A 111 -8.69 2.98 -3.20
C ALA A 111 -9.11 4.45 -3.24
N HIS A 112 -8.43 5.30 -2.47
CA HIS A 112 -8.59 6.74 -2.53
C HIS A 112 -7.25 7.44 -2.31
N GLY A 113 -6.84 8.30 -3.24
CA GLY A 113 -5.50 8.88 -3.27
C GLY A 113 -4.41 7.81 -3.27
N THR A 114 -3.62 7.74 -2.20
CA THR A 114 -2.56 6.73 -2.00
C THR A 114 -2.97 5.63 -1.01
N SER A 115 -4.19 5.66 -0.48
CA SER A 115 -4.64 4.74 0.56
C SER A 115 -5.55 3.66 0.01
N VAL A 116 -5.43 2.45 0.56
CA VAL A 116 -6.31 1.31 0.25
C VAL A 116 -7.12 0.95 1.49
N TYR A 117 -8.41 0.70 1.28
CA TYR A 117 -9.41 0.41 2.29
C TYR A 117 -9.99 -0.97 2.02
N TYR A 118 -9.72 -1.88 2.95
CA TYR A 118 -10.19 -3.25 2.87
C TYR A 118 -11.19 -3.56 3.99
N ARG A 119 -12.33 -4.14 3.63
CA ARG A 119 -13.35 -4.59 4.60
C ARG A 119 -14.09 -5.82 4.11
N GLU A 120 -14.26 -6.77 5.02
CA GLU A 120 -15.16 -7.92 4.88
C GLU A 120 -16.39 -7.72 5.78
N THR A 121 -17.58 -8.12 5.34
CA THR A 121 -18.79 -8.05 6.17
C THR A 121 -19.74 -9.18 5.81
N ALA A 122 -20.05 -10.05 6.77
CA ALA A 122 -21.05 -11.08 6.61
C ALA A 122 -22.44 -10.47 6.36
N CYS A 123 -23.19 -11.02 5.42
CA CYS A 123 -24.44 -10.48 4.92
C CYS A 123 -25.33 -11.55 4.25
N GLY A 124 -26.65 -11.31 4.25
CA GLY A 124 -27.62 -12.14 3.55
C GLY A 124 -28.08 -13.39 4.29
N GLN A 125 -27.54 -13.70 5.48
CA GLN A 125 -28.11 -14.72 6.36
C GLN A 125 -29.12 -14.14 7.36
N LYS A 126 -29.91 -15.01 8.00
CA LYS A 126 -30.94 -14.60 8.97
C LYS A 126 -30.30 -13.90 10.17
N GLY A 127 -30.65 -12.62 10.37
CA GLY A 127 -30.10 -11.78 11.44
C GLY A 127 -28.91 -10.92 10.98
N GLU A 128 -28.43 -11.11 9.76
CA GLU A 128 -27.43 -10.25 9.13
C GLU A 128 -28.09 -9.16 8.31
N VAL A 129 -27.29 -8.16 7.95
CA VAL A 129 -27.70 -7.12 7.00
C VAL A 129 -27.79 -7.72 5.60
N ASP A 130 -28.70 -7.20 4.79
CA ASP A 130 -28.73 -7.48 3.36
C ASP A 130 -27.40 -7.04 2.71
N CYS A 131 -26.82 -7.88 1.86
CA CYS A 131 -25.56 -7.58 1.19
C CYS A 131 -25.62 -6.27 0.38
N ASP A 132 -26.77 -5.93 -0.19
CA ASP A 132 -26.94 -4.67 -0.93
C ASP A 132 -26.92 -3.45 -0.01
N LYS A 133 -27.24 -3.64 1.27
CA LYS A 133 -27.31 -2.57 2.29
C LYS A 133 -26.07 -2.45 3.16
N VAL A 134 -25.06 -3.30 2.96
CA VAL A 134 -23.78 -3.17 3.65
C VAL A 134 -23.13 -1.83 3.22
N PRO A 135 -22.84 -0.93 4.18
CA PRO A 135 -22.25 0.37 3.87
C PRO A 135 -20.76 0.26 3.54
N LEU A 136 -20.25 1.28 2.86
CA LEU A 136 -18.83 1.42 2.56
C LEU A 136 -17.98 1.48 3.86
N PRO A 137 -16.66 1.22 3.77
CA PRO A 137 -15.79 1.40 4.92
C PRO A 137 -15.79 2.87 5.37
N ARG A 138 -16.05 3.14 6.65
CA ARG A 138 -16.10 4.51 7.20
C ARG A 138 -14.87 5.35 6.86
N GLY A 139 -13.69 4.73 6.88
CA GLY A 139 -12.44 5.41 6.53
C GLY A 139 -12.38 5.86 5.06
N TYR A 140 -13.00 5.09 4.16
CA TYR A 140 -13.12 5.46 2.75
C TYR A 140 -14.11 6.60 2.58
N GLU A 141 -15.29 6.51 3.20
CA GLU A 141 -16.31 7.56 3.16
C GLU A 141 -15.79 8.90 3.69
N GLN A 142 -15.03 8.87 4.78
CA GLN A 142 -14.39 10.06 5.34
C GLN A 142 -13.32 10.64 4.41
N ALA A 143 -12.52 9.78 3.77
CA ALA A 143 -11.47 10.23 2.85
C ALA A 143 -12.05 10.91 1.60
N VAL A 144 -13.13 10.35 1.04
CA VAL A 144 -13.85 10.93 -0.09
C VAL A 144 -14.53 12.25 0.31
N LYS A 145 -15.12 12.32 1.51
CA LYS A 145 -15.83 13.52 1.97
C LYS A 145 -14.91 14.68 2.34
N ASN A 146 -13.76 14.38 2.92
CA ASN A 146 -12.82 15.38 3.41
C ASN A 146 -11.84 15.85 2.34
N GLU A 147 -12.01 15.45 1.08
CA GLU A 147 -11.13 15.87 0.00
C GLU A 147 -11.23 17.40 -0.14
N PRO A 148 -10.16 18.15 0.17
CA PRO A 148 -10.05 19.50 -0.34
C PRO A 148 -10.05 19.36 -1.86
N ILE A 149 -10.85 20.18 -2.57
CA ILE A 149 -10.62 20.45 -3.99
C ILE A 149 -9.11 20.60 -4.12
N GLU A 150 -8.48 19.67 -4.82
CA GLU A 150 -7.05 19.67 -5.05
C GLU A 150 -6.73 21.08 -5.54
N THR A 151 -6.14 21.91 -4.66
CA THR A 151 -5.53 23.14 -5.13
C THR A 151 -4.61 22.65 -6.21
N THR A 152 -4.85 23.15 -7.42
CA THR A 152 -4.02 22.98 -8.60
C THR A 152 -2.65 23.61 -8.35
N GLU A 153 -2.00 23.32 -7.23
CA GLU A 153 -0.57 23.36 -7.13
C GLU A 153 -0.12 22.14 -7.92
N ALA A 154 0.12 22.38 -9.22
CA ALA A 154 0.94 21.51 -10.02
C ALA A 154 2.11 21.08 -9.13
N PRO A 155 2.39 19.77 -8.99
CA PRO A 155 3.56 19.31 -8.28
C PRO A 155 4.73 20.18 -8.71
N PRO A 156 5.59 20.66 -7.79
CA PRO A 156 6.78 21.41 -8.17
C PRO A 156 7.42 20.69 -9.34
N ALA A 157 7.89 21.40 -10.37
CA ALA A 157 8.42 20.78 -11.59
C ALA A 157 9.61 19.87 -11.25
N HIS A 158 9.32 18.64 -10.84
CA HIS A 158 10.28 17.67 -10.38
C HIS A 158 10.80 16.97 -11.61
N LEU A 159 12.12 16.86 -11.70
CA LEU A 159 12.75 16.22 -12.84
C LEU A 159 12.42 14.71 -12.76
N THR A 160 11.71 14.22 -13.77
CA THR A 160 11.47 12.80 -14.01
C THR A 160 12.62 12.14 -14.76
N HIS A 161 13.67 12.91 -15.05
CA HIS A 161 14.83 12.48 -15.82
C HIS A 161 16.11 12.78 -15.05
N VAL A 162 17.08 11.90 -15.23
CA VAL A 162 18.43 11.97 -14.67
C VAL A 162 19.38 11.80 -15.84
N ASN A 163 20.10 12.87 -16.23
CA ASN A 163 20.97 12.91 -17.42
C ASN A 163 20.32 12.34 -18.71
N GLY A 164 19.05 12.68 -18.96
CA GLY A 164 18.31 12.24 -20.14
C GLY A 164 17.73 10.81 -20.06
N LYS A 165 17.99 10.06 -18.98
CA LYS A 165 17.32 8.78 -18.71
C LYS A 165 16.09 8.99 -17.84
N GLU A 166 14.96 8.44 -18.26
CA GLU A 166 13.69 8.53 -17.54
C GLU A 166 13.71 7.68 -16.26
N LEU A 167 13.13 8.22 -15.18
CA LEU A 167 12.90 7.52 -13.92
C LEU A 167 11.62 6.67 -14.01
N PRO A 168 11.58 5.49 -13.37
CA PRO A 168 10.38 4.66 -13.31
C PRO A 168 9.21 5.40 -12.66
N LYS A 169 8.00 5.01 -13.05
CA LYS A 169 6.77 5.67 -12.60
C LYS A 169 6.70 5.80 -11.07
N GLY A 170 6.46 7.03 -10.61
CA GLY A 170 6.37 7.37 -9.19
C GLY A 170 7.69 7.87 -8.59
N TRP A 171 8.84 7.68 -9.24
CA TRP A 171 10.11 8.25 -8.80
C TRP A 171 10.31 9.66 -9.35
N VAL A 172 10.78 10.57 -8.51
CA VAL A 172 11.15 11.93 -8.89
C VAL A 172 12.48 12.34 -8.28
N LEU A 173 13.21 13.21 -8.98
CA LEU A 173 14.40 13.87 -8.44
C LEU A 173 14.01 15.19 -7.75
N ILE A 174 14.26 15.28 -6.45
CA ILE A 174 13.97 16.49 -5.66
C ILE A 174 15.15 17.44 -5.68
N HIS A 175 16.36 16.90 -5.57
CA HIS A 175 17.58 17.68 -5.49
C HIS A 175 18.73 16.92 -6.13
N GLY A 176 19.52 17.63 -6.94
CA GLY A 176 20.69 17.10 -7.61
C GLY A 176 21.74 18.19 -7.74
N GLY A 177 23.00 17.84 -7.48
CA GLY A 177 24.13 18.76 -7.59
C GLY A 177 25.46 18.05 -7.68
N THR A 178 26.41 18.67 -8.36
CA THR A 178 27.81 18.28 -8.39
C THR A 178 28.63 19.35 -7.69
N LYS A 179 29.43 18.97 -6.69
CA LYS A 179 30.41 19.84 -6.06
C LYS A 179 31.81 19.34 -6.42
N GLU A 180 32.58 20.17 -7.10
CA GLU A 180 34.02 19.96 -7.23
C GLU A 180 34.67 20.16 -5.86
N THR A 181 35.52 19.22 -5.45
CA THR A 181 36.27 19.35 -4.19
C THR A 181 37.59 20.04 -4.48
N ASP A 182 37.88 21.13 -3.76
CA ASP A 182 38.99 22.08 -4.01
C ASP A 182 40.43 21.49 -3.92
N ASN A 183 40.61 20.16 -3.87
CA ASN A 183 41.95 19.56 -3.84
C ASN A 183 42.05 18.12 -4.36
N SER A 184 41.05 17.63 -5.10
CA SER A 184 41.16 16.35 -5.82
C SER A 184 40.35 16.42 -7.10
N ASN A 185 40.78 15.71 -8.17
CA ASN A 185 39.99 15.51 -9.41
C ASN A 185 38.70 14.70 -9.17
N HIS A 186 38.16 14.71 -7.96
CA HIS A 186 36.95 14.00 -7.55
C HIS A 186 35.78 14.99 -7.55
N THR A 187 34.86 14.78 -8.48
CA THR A 187 33.54 15.41 -8.51
C THR A 187 32.61 14.65 -7.57
N LEU A 188 32.20 15.26 -6.47
CA LEU A 188 31.19 14.69 -5.59
C LEU A 188 29.81 15.01 -6.16
N SER A 189 28.95 14.01 -6.30
CA SER A 189 27.59 14.23 -6.78
C SER A 189 26.55 13.74 -5.78
N THR A 190 25.64 14.65 -5.38
CA THR A 190 24.61 14.40 -4.38
C THR A 190 23.24 14.45 -5.04
N HIS A 191 22.44 13.40 -4.84
CA HIS A 191 21.11 13.28 -5.42
C HIS A 191 20.10 12.71 -4.42
N ILE A 192 18.89 13.26 -4.43
CA ILE A 192 17.78 12.84 -3.59
C ILE A 192 16.63 12.42 -4.49
N LEU A 193 16.37 11.11 -4.52
CA LEU A 193 15.22 10.52 -5.20
C LEU A 193 14.10 10.26 -4.19
N MET A 194 12.88 10.65 -4.56
CA MET A 194 11.68 10.38 -3.77
C MET A 194 10.70 9.55 -4.57
N TYR A 195 10.18 8.51 -3.94
CA TYR A 195 9.11 7.71 -4.49
C TYR A 195 7.75 8.18 -3.95
N HIS A 196 6.89 8.61 -4.87
CA HIS A 196 5.47 8.87 -4.66
C HIS A 196 4.67 7.58 -4.91
N PRO A 197 4.08 6.96 -3.87
CA PRO A 197 3.35 5.72 -4.02
C PRO A 197 2.25 5.82 -5.07
N GLN A 198 2.27 4.90 -6.02
CA GLN A 198 1.24 4.79 -7.05
C GLN A 198 0.34 3.60 -6.72
N LEU A 199 -0.97 3.80 -6.79
CA LEU A 199 -1.91 2.68 -6.82
C LEU A 199 -2.00 2.18 -8.27
N HIS A 200 -2.07 0.86 -8.47
CA HIS A 200 -2.45 0.32 -9.78
C HIS A 200 -3.93 0.64 -10.01
N HIS A 201 -4.21 1.83 -10.55
CA HIS A 201 -5.56 2.19 -10.94
C HIS A 201 -6.05 1.21 -12.01
N SER A 202 -7.07 0.42 -11.67
CA SER A 202 -7.95 -0.14 -12.68
C SER A 202 -8.90 0.97 -13.05
N ALA A 203 -8.74 1.52 -14.25
CA ALA A 203 -9.59 2.60 -14.76
C ALA A 203 -11.07 2.16 -14.72
N LYS A 204 -11.88 2.81 -13.89
CA LYS A 204 -13.04 3.66 -14.27
C LYS A 204 -13.96 3.89 -13.08
N HIS A 205 -14.09 5.15 -12.68
CA HIS A 205 -15.39 5.70 -12.32
C HIS A 205 -16.19 5.86 -13.62
N VAL A 206 -17.28 5.13 -13.76
CA VAL A 206 -18.45 5.51 -14.57
C VAL A 206 -19.67 5.14 -13.76
#